data_AF-A0A1Z5HEF0-F1
#
_entry.id   AF-A0A1Z5HEF0-F1
#
_cell.length_a   1.000
_cell.length_b   1.000
_cell.length_c   1.000
_cell.angle_alpha   90.00
_cell.angle_beta   90.00
_cell.angle_gamma   90.00
#
_symmetry.space_group_name_H-M   'P 1'
#
loop_
_entity.id
_entity.type
_entity.pdbx_description
1 polymer ?
#
loop_
_entity_poly.entity_id
_entity_poly.type
_entity_poly.pdbx_seq_one_letter_code
_entity_poly.pdbx_strand_id
1 'polypeptide(L)'
;MRTINFFDRTQIPPTTHNLMIKNILMFVLMTIVLSGCSKHYLRNRFATYYGGYGSNDIQNIPTLVPPKLIETHDINGKVSTYKNKNYVVLGVSNFEGEWETRTKSIDLANKIGASVIITQSQKIDDIAHRYSISIPTSNTSYHSGSVSTGIYYTGTSTTYGSREIQGEYTSGEYRQKAVFMIKRN
;
A
#
# COMPACT_ATOMS: atom_id res chain seq x y z
N MET A 1 -71.48 10.73 -49.26
CA MET A 1 -70.60 9.62 -49.69
C MET A 1 -69.16 10.07 -49.52
N ARG A 2 -68.30 9.24 -48.88
CA ARG A 2 -66.86 9.42 -48.54
C ARG A 2 -66.53 10.45 -47.44
N THR A 3 -65.53 10.29 -46.56
CA THR A 3 -64.96 9.15 -45.78
C THR A 3 -64.06 9.84 -44.75
N ILE A 4 -64.27 9.51 -43.47
CA ILE A 4 -63.41 9.53 -42.28
C ILE A 4 -61.91 9.73 -42.55
N ASN A 5 -61.24 10.61 -41.77
CA ASN A 5 -59.89 10.34 -41.26
C ASN A 5 -59.72 10.94 -39.86
N PHE A 6 -59.47 10.02 -38.93
CA PHE A 6 -59.22 10.22 -37.51
C PHE A 6 -57.71 10.46 -37.35
N PHE A 7 -57.30 11.63 -36.84
CA PHE A 7 -55.90 11.89 -36.49
C PHE A 7 -55.76 11.76 -34.97
N ASP A 8 -55.30 10.58 -34.55
CA ASP A 8 -54.85 10.29 -33.20
C ASP A 8 -53.46 10.94 -32.99
N ARG A 9 -53.34 11.80 -31.97
CA ARG A 9 -52.05 12.27 -31.43
C ARG A 9 -52.12 12.19 -29.92
N THR A 10 -51.81 11.01 -29.38
CA THR A 10 -51.36 10.86 -28.00
C THR A 10 -49.83 10.92 -27.97
N GLN A 11 -49.28 12.12 -27.75
CA GLN A 11 -47.87 12.28 -27.36
C GLN A 11 -47.72 11.82 -25.91
N ILE A 12 -47.04 10.69 -25.70
CA ILE A 12 -46.64 10.21 -24.37
C ILE A 12 -45.32 10.90 -23.99
N PRO A 13 -45.22 11.59 -22.83
CA PRO A 13 -43.99 12.25 -22.41
C PRO A 13 -42.92 11.22 -21.97
N PRO A 14 -41.63 11.49 -22.20
CA PRO A 14 -40.55 10.57 -21.82
C PRO A 14 -40.45 10.46 -20.30
N THR A 15 -40.58 9.21 -19.82
CA THR A 15 -40.54 8.80 -18.42
C THR A 15 -39.25 9.23 -17.71
N THR A 16 -39.38 10.13 -16.75
CA THR A 16 -38.35 10.69 -15.85
C THR A 16 -37.66 9.66 -14.95
N HIS A 17 -38.20 8.44 -14.84
CA HIS A 17 -37.62 7.35 -14.06
C HIS A 17 -36.28 6.85 -14.59
N ASN A 18 -36.08 6.84 -15.91
CA ASN A 18 -34.85 6.33 -16.51
C ASN A 18 -33.65 7.26 -16.28
N LEU A 19 -33.91 8.57 -16.14
CA LEU A 19 -32.86 9.56 -15.90
C LEU A 19 -32.35 9.50 -14.44
N MET A 20 -33.25 9.29 -13.49
CA MET A 20 -32.92 9.20 -12.06
C MET A 20 -32.16 7.90 -11.74
N ILE A 21 -32.56 6.77 -12.34
CA ILE A 21 -31.89 5.47 -12.20
C ILE A 21 -30.48 5.50 -12.83
N LYS A 22 -30.31 6.15 -13.98
CA LYS A 22 -29.00 6.31 -14.63
C LYS A 22 -28.02 7.11 -13.77
N ASN A 23 -28.48 8.17 -13.12
CA ASN A 23 -27.65 8.98 -12.23
C ASN A 23 -27.28 8.22 -10.95
N ILE A 24 -28.19 7.43 -10.39
CA ILE A 24 -27.90 6.57 -9.23
C ILE A 24 -26.87 5.49 -9.60
N LEU A 25 -27.01 4.84 -10.77
CA LEU A 25 -26.06 3.84 -11.24
C LEU A 25 -24.64 4.42 -11.45
N MET A 26 -24.55 5.66 -11.94
CA MET A 26 -23.28 6.36 -12.14
C MET A 26 -22.58 6.67 -10.81
N PHE A 27 -23.34 7.10 -9.79
CA PHE A 27 -22.79 7.35 -8.45
C PHE A 27 -22.30 6.07 -7.78
N VAL A 28 -23.03 4.95 -7.93
CA VAL A 28 -22.62 3.64 -7.39
C VAL A 28 -21.37 3.11 -8.11
N LEU A 29 -21.26 3.30 -9.43
CA LEU A 29 -20.06 2.90 -10.18
C LEU A 29 -18.83 3.73 -9.76
N MET A 30 -19.01 5.03 -9.50
CA MET A 30 -17.94 5.93 -9.08
C MET A 30 -17.38 5.55 -7.70
N THR A 31 -18.23 5.14 -6.74
CA THR A 31 -17.76 4.74 -5.40
C THR A 31 -16.98 3.41 -5.42
N ILE A 32 -17.29 2.51 -6.35
CA ILE A 32 -16.53 1.26 -6.52
C ILE A 32 -15.13 1.54 -7.06
N VAL A 33 -14.97 2.46 -8.00
CA VAL A 33 -13.65 2.78 -8.60
C VAL A 33 -12.73 3.52 -7.62
N LEU A 34 -13.27 4.34 -6.72
CA LEU A 34 -12.45 5.10 -5.74
C LEU A 34 -11.93 4.27 -4.57
N SER A 35 -12.45 3.06 -4.33
CA SER A 35 -12.04 2.22 -3.18
C SER A 35 -10.83 1.30 -3.45
N GLY A 36 -10.29 1.29 -4.68
CA GLY A 36 -9.23 0.37 -5.11
C GLY A 36 -7.79 0.70 -4.67
N CYS A 37 -7.51 1.90 -4.14
CA CYS A 37 -6.13 2.39 -3.97
C CYS A 37 -5.67 2.57 -2.51
N SER A 38 -6.20 1.83 -1.53
CA SER A 38 -5.65 1.87 -0.18
C SER A 38 -5.29 0.47 0.33
N LYS A 39 -4.03 0.31 0.78
CA LYS A 39 -3.44 -0.76 1.65
C LYS A 39 -2.13 -1.41 1.19
N HIS A 40 -1.23 -0.71 0.49
CA HIS A 40 0.12 -1.28 0.25
C HIS A 40 1.15 -0.98 1.36
N TYR A 41 1.04 0.15 2.07
CA TYR A 41 2.13 0.64 2.94
C TYR A 41 2.18 0.02 4.36
N LEU A 42 1.14 -0.72 4.78
CA LEU A 42 1.08 -1.42 6.08
C LEU A 42 1.24 -2.94 5.94
N ARG A 43 1.64 -3.42 4.76
CA ARG A 43 1.71 -4.85 4.50
C ARG A 43 2.93 -5.44 5.21
N ASN A 44 2.67 -6.20 6.27
CA ASN A 44 3.67 -7.05 6.89
C ASN A 44 4.18 -8.05 5.84
N ARG A 45 5.43 -7.90 5.38
CA ARG A 45 6.02 -8.81 4.37
C ARG A 45 6.09 -10.24 4.89
N PHE A 46 6.32 -10.45 6.19
CA PHE A 46 6.26 -11.77 6.79
C PHE A 46 4.89 -12.41 6.60
N ALA A 47 3.81 -11.63 6.67
CA ALA A 47 2.45 -12.12 6.46
C ALA A 47 2.13 -12.30 4.97
N THR A 48 2.74 -11.49 4.11
CA THR A 48 2.52 -11.52 2.65
C THR A 48 3.14 -12.75 2.02
N TYR A 49 4.35 -13.10 2.46
CA TYR A 49 5.11 -14.25 1.95
C TYR A 49 5.00 -15.47 2.86
N TYR A 50 3.96 -15.52 3.70
CA TYR A 50 3.70 -16.65 4.58
C TYR A 50 3.16 -17.85 3.80
N GLY A 51 3.93 -18.93 3.75
CA GLY A 51 3.48 -20.25 3.32
C GLY A 51 3.14 -21.10 4.54
N GLY A 52 1.87 -21.50 4.68
CA GLY A 52 1.45 -22.47 5.69
C GLY A 52 2.13 -23.82 5.45
N TYR A 53 2.59 -24.45 6.53
CA TYR A 53 3.33 -25.71 6.47
C TYR A 53 2.60 -26.79 7.28
N GLY A 54 2.09 -27.82 6.61
CA GLY A 54 1.78 -29.13 7.17
C GLY A 54 0.82 -29.21 8.37
N SER A 55 -0.42 -29.59 8.06
CA SER A 55 -1.48 -30.15 8.93
C SER A 55 -2.47 -29.17 9.55
N ASN A 56 -3.74 -29.34 9.14
CA ASN A 56 -4.93 -28.69 9.70
C ASN A 56 -5.22 -29.12 11.15
N ASP A 57 -4.52 -30.14 11.66
CA ASP A 57 -4.66 -30.65 13.04
C ASP A 57 -3.91 -29.81 14.09
N ILE A 58 -3.04 -28.89 13.66
CA ILE A 58 -2.42 -27.97 14.60
C ILE A 58 -3.45 -26.88 14.87
N GLN A 59 -4.31 -27.12 15.86
CA GLN A 59 -5.18 -26.07 16.38
C GLN A 59 -4.30 -24.87 16.73
N ASN A 60 -4.57 -23.72 16.12
CA ASN A 60 -4.03 -22.44 16.53
C ASN A 60 -4.50 -22.17 17.95
N ILE A 61 -3.79 -22.72 18.93
CA ILE A 61 -4.02 -22.39 20.33
C ILE A 61 -3.46 -20.99 20.49
N PRO A 62 -4.28 -19.99 20.84
CA PRO A 62 -3.75 -18.67 21.16
C PRO A 62 -2.77 -18.83 22.31
N THR A 63 -1.48 -18.69 22.03
CA THR A 63 -0.48 -18.68 23.08
C THR A 63 -0.68 -17.41 23.90
N LEU A 64 -1.08 -17.57 25.17
CA LEU A 64 -1.18 -16.48 26.14
C LEU A 64 0.19 -15.81 26.41
N VAL A 65 1.27 -16.51 26.09
CA VAL A 65 2.65 -16.06 26.25
C VAL A 65 3.15 -15.45 24.93
N PRO A 66 3.84 -14.29 24.97
CA PRO A 66 4.39 -13.68 23.76
C PRO A 66 5.41 -14.62 23.09
N PRO A 67 5.44 -14.67 21.75
CA PRO A 67 6.31 -15.54 21.01
C PRO A 67 7.78 -15.18 21.23
N LYS A 68 8.62 -16.20 21.39
CA LYS A 68 10.05 -16.02 21.51
C LYS A 68 10.69 -15.83 20.14
N LEU A 69 11.28 -14.66 19.92
CA LEU A 69 12.08 -14.37 18.72
C LEU A 69 13.51 -14.88 18.90
N ILE A 70 14.03 -15.55 17.86
CA ILE A 70 15.40 -16.05 17.81
C ILE A 70 15.99 -15.69 16.45
N GLU A 71 17.01 -14.84 16.48
CA GLU A 71 17.76 -14.50 15.27
C GLU A 71 18.95 -15.43 15.12
N THR A 72 19.22 -15.87 13.90
CA THR A 72 20.34 -16.76 13.63
C THR A 72 20.84 -16.64 12.20
N HIS A 73 22.11 -17.00 11.99
CA HIS A 73 22.69 -17.19 10.67
C HIS A 73 22.52 -18.62 10.14
N ASP A 74 22.24 -19.60 11.02
CA ASP A 74 21.95 -20.99 10.64
C ASP A 74 20.51 -21.35 11.00
N ILE A 75 19.60 -20.96 10.11
CA ILE A 75 18.17 -21.19 10.32
C ILE A 75 17.85 -22.69 10.33
N ASN A 76 18.55 -23.49 9.53
CA ASN A 76 18.26 -24.91 9.40
C ASN A 76 18.68 -25.67 10.67
N GLY A 77 19.86 -25.39 11.22
CA GLY A 77 20.30 -25.99 12.49
C GLY A 77 19.41 -25.62 13.67
N LYS A 78 18.97 -24.35 13.75
CA LYS A 78 18.03 -23.93 14.80
C LYS A 78 16.66 -24.58 14.64
N VAL A 79 16.11 -24.63 13.44
CA VAL A 79 14.82 -25.30 13.18
C VAL A 79 14.89 -26.77 13.57
N SER A 80 15.95 -27.48 13.20
CA SER A 80 16.16 -28.89 13.60
C SER A 80 16.27 -29.05 15.11
N THR A 81 16.97 -28.14 15.79
CA THR A 81 17.06 -28.13 17.27
C THR A 81 15.68 -27.98 17.92
N TYR A 82 14.82 -27.13 17.38
CA TYR A 82 13.46 -26.93 17.91
C TYR A 82 12.54 -28.10 17.54
N LYS A 83 12.67 -28.69 16.36
CA LYS A 83 11.96 -29.92 16.00
C LYS A 83 12.27 -31.06 16.97
N ASN A 84 13.54 -31.22 17.37
CA ASN A 84 13.95 -32.21 18.38
C ASN A 84 13.39 -31.92 19.78
N LYS A 85 12.92 -30.70 20.04
CA LYS A 85 12.24 -30.29 21.28
C LYS A 85 10.72 -30.39 21.18
N ASN A 86 10.20 -31.19 20.25
CA ASN A 86 8.77 -31.35 19.94
C ASN A 86 8.08 -30.08 19.44
N TYR A 87 8.80 -29.18 18.76
CA TYR A 87 8.17 -28.07 18.05
C TYR A 87 7.81 -28.47 16.62
N VAL A 88 6.65 -27.99 16.17
CA VAL A 88 6.14 -28.19 14.82
C VAL A 88 6.16 -26.86 14.09
N VAL A 89 6.51 -26.89 12.80
CA VAL A 89 6.51 -25.70 11.95
C VAL A 89 5.08 -25.43 11.51
N LEU A 90 4.57 -24.23 11.81
CA LEU A 90 3.27 -23.72 11.36
C LEU A 90 3.35 -23.15 9.95
N GLY A 91 4.49 -22.52 9.65
CA GLY A 91 4.71 -21.88 8.36
C GLY A 91 6.08 -21.25 8.24
N VAL A 92 6.38 -20.84 7.01
CA VAL A 92 7.64 -20.22 6.64
C VAL A 92 7.34 -18.96 5.84
N SER A 93 8.10 -17.90 6.09
CA SER A 93 8.14 -16.71 5.26
C SER A 93 9.53 -16.54 4.68
N ASN A 94 9.63 -16.22 3.40
CA ASN A 94 10.89 -15.95 2.72
C ASN A 94 10.69 -14.85 1.68
N PHE A 95 11.48 -13.79 1.77
CA PHE A 95 11.42 -12.67 0.84
C PHE A 95 12.75 -11.92 0.75
N GLU A 96 12.90 -11.14 -0.31
CA GLU A 96 14.01 -10.24 -0.55
C GLU A 96 13.52 -8.79 -0.55
N GLY A 97 14.39 -7.86 -0.18
CA GLY A 97 14.14 -6.43 -0.19
C GLY A 97 14.65 -5.73 1.06
N GLU A 98 14.20 -4.49 1.27
CA GLU A 98 14.57 -3.69 2.45
C GLU A 98 14.38 -4.46 3.78
N TRP A 99 15.26 -4.16 4.74
CA TRP A 99 15.21 -4.75 6.07
C TRP A 99 13.84 -4.55 6.73
N GLU A 100 13.23 -5.63 7.22
CA GLU A 100 11.94 -5.60 7.88
C GLU A 100 12.07 -5.75 9.39
N THR A 101 11.22 -5.04 10.14
CA THR A 101 11.34 -4.98 11.59
C THR A 101 10.97 -6.30 12.25
N ARG A 102 11.68 -6.63 13.33
CA ARG A 102 11.41 -7.78 14.21
C ARG A 102 9.97 -7.80 14.70
N THR A 103 9.41 -6.64 15.03
CA THR A 103 8.04 -6.47 15.52
C THR A 103 7.02 -7.05 14.55
N LYS A 104 7.20 -6.85 13.24
CA LYS A 104 6.29 -7.42 12.23
C LYS A 104 6.28 -8.95 12.24
N SER A 105 7.43 -9.59 12.48
CA SER A 105 7.49 -11.05 12.63
C SER A 105 6.76 -11.51 13.89
N ILE A 106 6.88 -10.78 14.99
CA ILE A 106 6.17 -11.04 16.26
C ILE A 106 4.66 -10.87 16.09
N ASP A 107 4.22 -9.82 15.40
CA ASP A 107 2.79 -9.57 15.13
C ASP A 107 2.17 -10.72 14.34
N LEU A 108 2.88 -11.23 13.33
CA LEU A 108 2.41 -12.40 12.58
C LEU A 108 2.36 -13.64 13.46
N ALA A 109 3.39 -13.89 14.26
CA ALA A 109 3.45 -15.01 15.17
C ALA A 109 2.31 -15.02 16.18
N ASN A 110 1.99 -13.86 16.76
CA ASN A 110 0.82 -13.67 17.61
C ASN A 110 -0.47 -14.02 16.87
N LYS A 111 -0.61 -13.55 15.63
CA LYS A 111 -1.81 -13.78 14.81
C LYS A 111 -2.02 -15.26 14.46
N ILE A 112 -0.95 -16.02 14.26
CA ILE A 112 -1.02 -17.45 13.90
C ILE A 112 -0.83 -18.38 15.12
N GLY A 113 -0.69 -17.86 16.34
CA GLY A 113 -0.48 -18.67 17.54
C GLY A 113 0.88 -19.40 17.59
N ALA A 114 1.92 -18.85 16.96
CA ALA A 114 3.26 -19.40 17.07
C ALA A 114 3.86 -19.08 18.44
N SER A 115 4.59 -20.04 19.04
CA SER A 115 5.30 -19.82 20.31
C SER A 115 6.75 -19.39 20.10
N VAL A 116 7.37 -19.80 18.98
CA VAL A 116 8.76 -19.51 18.65
C VAL A 116 8.87 -19.07 17.20
N ILE A 117 9.68 -18.03 16.98
CA ILE A 117 9.98 -17.48 15.67
C ILE A 117 11.49 -17.56 15.49
N ILE A 118 11.93 -18.19 14.40
CA ILE A 118 13.35 -18.25 14.04
C ILE A 118 13.53 -17.41 12.79
N THR A 119 14.27 -16.31 12.89
CA THR A 119 14.51 -15.38 11.79
C THR A 119 15.97 -15.38 11.37
N GLN A 120 16.20 -15.11 10.09
CA GLN A 120 17.50 -14.93 9.48
C GLN A 120 17.41 -13.72 8.54
N SER A 121 18.40 -12.83 8.63
CA SER A 121 18.58 -11.72 7.70
C SER A 121 20.00 -11.71 7.17
N GLN A 122 20.16 -11.72 5.85
CA GLN A 122 21.46 -11.63 5.18
C GLN A 122 21.41 -10.46 4.19
N LYS A 123 22.35 -9.52 4.32
CA LYS A 123 22.50 -8.45 3.33
C LYS A 123 22.95 -9.05 2.00
N ILE A 124 22.27 -8.71 0.92
CA ILE A 124 22.59 -9.15 -0.45
C ILE A 124 23.33 -8.05 -1.19
N ASP A 125 22.76 -6.84 -1.19
CA ASP A 125 23.24 -5.72 -1.99
C ASP A 125 22.79 -4.38 -1.39
N ASP A 126 23.10 -3.28 -2.07
CA ASP A 126 22.64 -1.93 -1.79
C ASP A 126 21.87 -1.38 -3.01
N ILE A 127 20.62 -0.95 -2.80
CA ILE A 127 19.76 -0.38 -3.83
C ILE A 127 19.82 1.15 -3.75
N ALA A 128 20.17 1.78 -4.88
CA ALA A 128 20.09 3.23 -5.03
C ALA A 128 18.66 3.67 -5.42
N HIS A 129 18.07 4.56 -4.62
CA HIS A 129 16.76 5.15 -4.86
C HIS A 129 16.91 6.62 -5.23
N ARG A 130 16.29 6.99 -6.34
CA ARG A 130 16.23 8.39 -6.81
C ARG A 130 14.86 8.95 -6.57
N TYR A 131 14.80 10.16 -6.03
CA TYR A 131 13.54 10.89 -5.83
C TYR A 131 13.67 12.32 -6.36
N SER A 132 12.53 12.86 -6.82
CA SER A 132 12.42 14.25 -7.24
C SER A 132 11.31 14.92 -6.44
N ILE A 133 11.63 16.05 -5.80
CA ILE A 133 10.66 16.88 -5.08
C ILE A 133 10.47 18.14 -5.91
N SER A 134 9.24 18.37 -6.37
CA SER A 134 8.86 19.62 -7.01
C SER A 134 8.47 20.65 -5.95
N ILE A 135 9.26 21.71 -5.83
CA ILE A 135 9.02 22.80 -4.88
C ILE A 135 8.42 23.98 -5.64
N PRO A 136 7.25 24.51 -5.23
CA PRO A 136 6.68 25.69 -5.86
C PRO A 136 7.58 26.91 -5.60
N THR A 137 7.79 27.72 -6.63
CA THR A 137 8.55 28.95 -6.56
C THR A 137 7.69 30.11 -7.04
N SER A 138 7.92 31.29 -6.47
CA SER A 138 7.34 32.53 -6.98
C SER A 138 8.43 33.59 -7.08
N ASN A 139 8.39 34.37 -8.16
CA ASN A 139 9.33 35.47 -8.38
C ASN A 139 8.55 36.75 -8.67
N THR A 140 8.73 37.76 -7.82
CA THR A 140 8.07 39.07 -7.98
C THR A 140 9.06 40.04 -8.62
N SER A 141 8.76 40.46 -9.85
CA SER A 141 9.53 41.46 -10.57
C SER A 141 8.85 42.83 -10.48
N TYR A 142 9.63 43.85 -10.16
CA TYR A 142 9.17 45.24 -10.13
C TYR A 142 9.56 45.92 -11.44
N HIS A 143 8.61 46.61 -12.06
CA HIS A 143 8.85 47.39 -13.27
C HIS A 143 8.40 48.82 -13.05
N SER A 144 9.20 49.77 -13.53
CA SER A 144 8.86 51.18 -13.55
C SER A 144 9.31 51.80 -14.87
N GLY A 145 8.61 52.83 -15.32
CA GLY A 145 8.93 53.50 -16.57
C GLY A 145 8.24 54.86 -16.68
N SER A 146 8.58 55.58 -17.73
CA SER A 146 7.98 56.87 -18.06
C SER A 146 7.34 56.79 -19.44
N VAL A 147 6.08 57.22 -19.54
CA VAL A 147 5.33 57.24 -20.81
C VAL A 147 5.48 58.59 -21.52
N SER A 148 5.82 59.64 -20.77
CA SER A 148 5.96 61.04 -21.21
C SER A 148 6.67 61.86 -20.13
N THR A 149 7.21 63.04 -20.45
CA THR A 149 7.76 63.98 -19.47
C THR A 149 6.77 64.21 -18.32
N GLY A 150 7.14 63.76 -17.11
CA GLY A 150 6.33 63.91 -15.90
C GLY A 150 5.30 62.81 -15.61
N ILE A 151 5.12 61.80 -16.48
CA ILE A 151 4.19 60.67 -16.25
C ILE A 151 4.97 59.38 -16.04
N TYR A 152 5.01 58.94 -14.78
CA TYR A 152 5.67 57.70 -14.36
C TYR A 152 4.65 56.62 -14.04
N TYR A 153 4.99 55.36 -14.32
CA TYR A 153 4.23 54.20 -13.87
C TYR A 153 5.14 53.25 -13.11
N THR A 154 4.52 52.50 -12.19
CA THR A 154 5.13 51.39 -11.48
C THR A 154 4.16 50.23 -11.48
N GLY A 155 4.69 49.02 -11.50
CA GLY A 155 3.89 47.80 -11.42
C GLY A 155 4.72 46.63 -10.94
N THR A 156 4.02 45.58 -10.54
CA THR A 156 4.60 44.32 -10.08
C THR A 156 4.04 43.18 -10.89
N SER A 157 4.90 42.23 -11.23
CA SER A 157 4.51 40.98 -11.88
C SER A 157 5.01 39.82 -11.03
N THR A 158 4.10 38.97 -10.57
CA THR A 158 4.44 37.75 -9.84
C THR A 158 4.34 36.56 -10.77
N THR A 159 5.47 35.90 -11.04
CA THR A 159 5.51 34.66 -11.82
C THR A 159 5.57 33.46 -10.88
N TYR A 160 4.67 32.50 -11.08
CA TYR A 160 4.66 31.23 -10.34
C TYR A 160 5.28 30.13 -11.20
N GLY A 161 6.06 29.26 -10.57
CA GLY A 161 6.67 28.12 -11.22
C GLY A 161 6.95 27.01 -10.21
N SER A 162 7.70 26.01 -10.66
CA SER A 162 8.22 24.95 -9.80
C SER A 162 9.68 24.71 -10.10
N ARG A 163 10.45 24.38 -9.07
CA ARG A 163 11.82 23.89 -9.20
C ARG A 163 11.88 22.46 -8.70
N GLU A 164 12.43 21.57 -9.52
CA GLU A 164 12.71 20.21 -9.10
C GLU A 164 14.02 20.14 -8.31
N ILE A 165 13.96 19.46 -7.16
CA ILE A 165 15.15 19.04 -6.42
C ILE A 165 15.23 17.53 -6.51
N GLN A 166 16.31 17.05 -7.11
CA GLN A 166 16.61 15.63 -7.21
C GLN A 166 17.52 15.22 -6.06
N GLY A 167 17.26 14.04 -5.49
CA GLY A 167 18.09 13.43 -4.46
C GLY A 167 18.24 11.94 -4.71
N GLU A 168 19.32 11.37 -4.17
CA GLU A 168 19.56 9.93 -4.17
C GLU A 168 19.79 9.48 -2.72
N TYR A 169 19.25 8.32 -2.36
CA TYR A 169 19.60 7.63 -1.12
C TYR A 169 19.79 6.15 -1.41
N THR A 170 20.68 5.52 -0.65
CA THR A 170 20.93 4.08 -0.76
C THR A 170 20.22 3.36 0.38
N SER A 171 19.54 2.26 0.08
CA SER A 171 18.96 1.36 1.07
C SER A 171 19.62 -0.02 0.94
N GLY A 172 19.81 -0.72 2.07
CA GLY A 172 20.33 -2.09 2.02
C GLY A 172 19.25 -3.07 1.59
N GLU A 173 19.58 -3.97 0.67
CA GLU A 173 18.75 -5.11 0.28
C GLU A 173 19.13 -6.36 1.09
N TYR A 174 18.12 -7.03 1.65
CA TYR A 174 18.28 -8.18 2.53
C TYR A 174 17.44 -9.37 2.07
N ARG A 175 18.03 -10.55 2.11
CA ARG A 175 17.31 -11.83 2.09
C ARG A 175 16.85 -12.11 3.51
N GLN A 176 15.55 -12.20 3.70
CA GLN A 176 14.94 -12.38 5.01
C GLN A 176 14.07 -13.63 5.03
N LYS A 177 14.32 -14.49 6.01
CA LYS A 177 13.59 -15.74 6.21
C LYS A 177 13.11 -15.84 7.65
N ALA A 178 11.88 -16.29 7.84
CA ALA A 178 11.30 -16.57 9.15
C ALA A 178 10.62 -17.93 9.15
N VAL A 179 10.79 -18.68 10.22
CA VAL A 179 10.11 -19.95 10.47
C VAL A 179 9.31 -19.81 11.75
N PHE A 180 8.00 -20.07 11.65
CA PHE A 180 7.07 -19.96 12.75
C PHE A 180 6.78 -21.35 13.30
N MET A 181 6.94 -21.52 14.60
CA MET A 181 6.85 -22.82 15.25
C MET A 181 6.00 -22.77 16.52
N ILE A 182 5.30 -23.85 16.79
CA ILE A 182 4.53 -24.07 18.02
C ILE A 182 5.02 -25.34 18.70
N LYS A 183 4.95 -25.39 20.03
CA LYS A 183 5.26 -26.63 20.78
C LYS A 183 4.06 -27.59 20.67
N ARG A 184 4.32 -28.84 20.28
CA ARG A 184 3.32 -29.91 20.39
C ARG A 184 3.19 -30.28 21.87
N ASN A 185 1.98 -30.18 22.40
CA ASN A 185 1.64 -30.69 23.73
C ASN A 185 1.52 -32.21 23.71
#